data_AF-A0AAD9PU46-F1
#
_entry.id   AF-A0AAD9PU46-F1
#
_cell.length_a   1.000
_cell.length_b   1.000
_cell.length_c   1.000
_cell.angle_alpha   90.00
_cell.angle_beta   90.00
_cell.angle_gamma   90.00
#
_symmetry.space_group_name_H-M   'P 1'
#
loop_
_entity.id
_entity.type
_entity.pdbx_description
1 polymer ?
#
loop_
_entity_poly.entity_id
_entity_poly.type
_entity_poly.pdbx_seq_one_letter_code
_entity_poly.pdbx_strand_id
1 'polypeptide(L)'
;MTNVAVKDDNGTNYLTLTKHTKVNAAELQVDRQDVAVDNGKQMQVAFPPEGINYVQQYLSSNKCHAKVMDSPKKIIKCSECGLTQLKSKCSSKIIASILIKTDKDTMSLNIFDNIIEELYSLYKEQDGDIDKLFTELTDDDVTDLLTVNATVIFNDNKNASTVIKL
;
A
#
# COMPACT_ATOMS: atom_id res chain seq x y z
N MET A 1 5.55 -48.59 -1.57
CA MET A 1 6.55 -48.21 -2.58
C MET A 1 7.04 -46.83 -2.24
N THR A 2 8.34 -46.67 -2.01
CA THR A 2 8.97 -45.45 -1.47
C THR A 2 9.14 -44.42 -2.60
N ASN A 3 8.47 -43.26 -2.51
CA ASN A 3 8.39 -42.25 -3.58
C ASN A 3 9.59 -41.25 -3.61
N VAL A 4 10.73 -41.66 -3.05
CA VAL A 4 11.93 -40.82 -2.91
C VAL A 4 13.16 -41.66 -3.24
N ALA A 5 14.05 -41.13 -4.06
CA ALA A 5 15.34 -41.75 -4.40
C ALA A 5 16.47 -41.02 -3.67
N VAL A 6 17.40 -41.76 -3.07
CA VAL A 6 18.63 -41.20 -2.49
C VAL A 6 19.71 -41.26 -3.56
N LYS A 7 20.39 -40.13 -3.81
CA LYS A 7 21.55 -40.06 -4.70
C LYS A 7 22.75 -39.51 -3.94
N ASP A 8 23.90 -40.15 -4.06
CA ASP A 8 25.16 -39.62 -3.56
C ASP A 8 25.83 -38.79 -4.66
N ASP A 9 26.24 -37.58 -4.32
CA ASP A 9 27.16 -36.78 -5.13
C ASP A 9 28.21 -36.14 -4.21
N ASN A 10 29.48 -36.39 -4.53
CA ASN A 10 30.63 -35.93 -3.76
C ASN A 10 30.58 -36.31 -2.26
N GLY A 11 30.06 -37.50 -1.93
CA GLY A 11 29.94 -38.00 -0.55
C GLY A 11 28.78 -37.40 0.25
N THR A 12 27.90 -36.64 -0.41
CA THR A 12 26.69 -36.09 0.20
C THR A 12 25.47 -36.77 -0.39
N ASN A 13 24.61 -37.32 0.47
CA ASN A 13 23.36 -37.95 0.08
C ASN A 13 22.24 -36.92 -0.09
N TYR A 14 21.61 -36.90 -1.25
CA TYR A 14 20.48 -36.05 -1.61
C TYR A 14 19.20 -36.88 -1.76
N LEU A 15 18.12 -36.41 -1.13
CA LEU A 15 16.78 -36.92 -1.38
C LEU A 15 16.25 -36.25 -2.65
N THR A 16 16.01 -37.05 -3.68
CA THR A 16 15.52 -36.56 -4.98
C THR A 16 14.05 -36.92 -5.14
N LEU A 17 13.22 -35.90 -5.45
CA LEU A 17 11.82 -36.12 -5.83
C LEU A 17 11.78 -36.75 -7.23
N THR A 18 10.91 -37.73 -7.43
CA THR A 18 10.76 -38.44 -8.71
C THR A 18 9.47 -38.01 -9.40
N LYS A 19 9.29 -38.41 -10.67
CA LYS A 19 8.03 -38.17 -11.42
C LYS A 19 6.78 -38.79 -10.78
N HIS A 20 6.95 -39.65 -9.77
CA HIS A 20 5.88 -40.28 -9.01
C HIS A 20 5.63 -39.59 -7.64
N THR A 21 6.41 -38.57 -7.30
CA THR A 21 6.23 -37.78 -6.09
C THR A 21 5.09 -36.78 -6.30
N LYS A 22 4.03 -36.89 -5.49
CA LYS A 22 3.00 -35.84 -5.37
C LYS A 22 3.41 -34.88 -4.26
N VAL A 23 3.58 -33.60 -4.60
CA VAL A 23 3.79 -32.52 -3.63
C VAL A 23 2.43 -31.85 -3.41
N ASN A 24 1.93 -31.91 -2.18
CA ASN A 24 0.72 -31.20 -1.81
C ASN A 24 1.11 -29.79 -1.34
N ALA A 25 0.36 -28.78 -1.77
CA ALA A 25 0.50 -27.44 -1.22
C ALA A 25 0.12 -27.50 0.27
N ALA A 26 1.02 -27.05 1.14
CA ALA A 26 0.72 -26.78 2.53
C ALA A 26 0.49 -25.27 2.65
N GLU A 27 -0.67 -24.87 3.15
CA GLU A 27 -0.88 -23.50 3.61
C GLU A 27 -0.08 -23.31 4.89
N LEU A 28 1.14 -22.79 4.74
CA LEU A 28 1.93 -22.29 5.85
C LEU A 28 1.43 -20.89 6.17
N GLN A 29 0.75 -20.74 7.29
CA GLN A 29 0.60 -19.43 7.91
C GLN A 29 1.98 -19.01 8.41
N VAL A 30 2.66 -18.18 7.61
CA VAL A 30 3.92 -17.56 7.99
C VAL A 30 3.58 -16.35 8.84
N ASP A 31 3.69 -16.51 10.15
CA ASP A 31 3.57 -15.41 11.09
C ASP A 31 4.84 -14.56 11.01
N ARG A 32 4.78 -13.45 10.27
CA ARG A 32 5.92 -12.53 10.13
C ARG A 32 5.97 -11.63 11.37
N GLN A 33 6.87 -11.97 12.30
CA GLN A 33 7.17 -11.13 13.48
C GLN A 33 7.74 -9.74 13.13
N ASP A 34 8.11 -9.50 11.87
CA ASP A 34 8.59 -8.19 11.39
C ASP A 34 7.47 -7.14 11.30
N VAL A 35 6.21 -7.57 11.36
CA VAL A 35 5.08 -6.66 11.57
C VAL A 35 4.95 -6.48 13.07
N ALA A 36 5.74 -5.56 13.63
CA ALA A 36 5.44 -5.05 14.95
C ALA A 36 4.00 -4.54 14.92
N VAL A 37 3.09 -5.27 15.59
CA VAL A 37 1.79 -4.72 15.97
C VAL A 37 2.13 -3.66 17.01
N ASP A 38 2.36 -2.46 16.50
CA ASP A 38 2.64 -1.29 17.30
C ASP A 38 1.39 -1.02 18.13
N ASN A 39 1.47 -1.36 19.42
CA ASN A 39 0.52 -0.96 20.45
C ASN A 39 0.67 0.54 20.81
N GLY A 40 1.19 1.35 19.87
CA GLY A 40 1.05 2.80 19.85
C GLY A 40 -0.43 3.20 19.92
N LYS A 41 -0.69 4.44 20.32
CA LYS A 41 -2.07 4.94 20.49
C LYS A 41 -2.68 5.12 19.10
N GLN A 42 -3.30 4.07 18.59
CA GLN A 42 -4.01 4.09 17.32
C GLN A 42 -5.20 5.06 17.42
N MET A 43 -5.23 6.05 16.54
CA MET A 43 -6.33 7.01 16.44
C MET A 43 -7.33 6.51 15.40
N GLN A 44 -8.60 6.44 15.77
CA GLN A 44 -9.68 6.08 14.86
C GLN A 44 -10.42 7.34 14.44
N VAL A 45 -10.61 7.50 13.13
CA VAL A 45 -11.32 8.65 12.55
C VAL A 45 -12.46 8.12 11.70
N ALA A 46 -13.68 8.56 11.98
CA ALA A 46 -14.83 8.30 11.13
C ALA A 46 -14.76 9.18 9.89
N PHE A 47 -15.06 8.61 8.73
CA PHE A 47 -15.15 9.32 7.46
C PHE A 47 -16.62 9.60 7.10
N PRO A 48 -16.93 10.74 6.46
CA PRO A 48 -16.02 11.78 5.97
C PRO A 48 -15.30 12.55 7.09
N PRO A 49 -14.02 12.95 6.89
CA PRO A 49 -13.30 13.78 7.85
C PRO A 49 -13.83 15.21 7.87
N GLU A 50 -13.48 15.99 8.91
CA GLU A 50 -13.95 17.36 9.09
C GLU A 50 -13.43 18.32 8.00
N GLY A 51 -12.33 17.97 7.34
CA GLY A 51 -11.84 18.69 6.18
C GLY A 51 -10.72 17.96 5.45
N ILE A 52 -10.40 18.43 4.26
CA ILE A 52 -9.29 17.95 3.44
C ILE A 52 -8.35 19.14 3.22
N ASN A 53 -7.10 19.01 3.65
CA ASN A 53 -6.08 20.05 3.46
C ASN A 53 -5.58 20.06 2.03
N TYR A 54 -5.23 18.88 1.50
CA TYR A 54 -4.83 18.71 0.11
C TYR A 54 -4.97 17.26 -0.32
N VAL A 55 -5.09 17.09 -1.64
CA VAL A 55 -4.80 15.86 -2.36
C VAL A 55 -3.69 16.18 -3.36
N GLN A 56 -2.73 15.28 -3.51
CA GLN A 56 -1.64 15.46 -4.46
C GLN A 56 -1.22 14.12 -5.07
N GLN A 57 -1.10 14.10 -6.39
CA GLN A 57 -0.38 13.06 -7.10
C GLN A 57 1.12 13.38 -7.22
N TYR A 58 1.95 12.35 -7.14
CA TYR A 58 3.39 12.48 -7.30
C TYR A 58 4.01 11.24 -7.94
N LEU A 59 5.14 11.44 -8.60
CA LEU A 59 5.94 10.34 -9.13
C LEU A 59 6.85 9.78 -8.05
N SER A 60 7.00 8.46 -8.04
CA SER A 60 7.88 7.74 -7.11
C SER A 60 8.91 6.88 -7.84
N SER A 61 10.03 6.65 -7.16
CA SER A 61 11.11 5.79 -7.64
C SER A 61 10.70 4.32 -7.61
N ASN A 62 11.01 3.53 -8.64
CA ASN A 62 10.60 2.12 -8.68
C ASN A 62 11.43 1.24 -7.74
N LYS A 63 12.58 1.73 -7.29
CA LYS A 63 13.50 0.97 -6.43
C LYS A 63 13.24 1.21 -4.94
N CYS A 64 12.97 2.45 -4.55
CA CYS A 64 12.84 2.82 -3.14
C CYS A 64 11.50 3.50 -2.81
N HIS A 65 10.60 3.68 -3.78
CA HIS A 65 9.29 4.32 -3.64
C HIS A 65 9.30 5.76 -3.09
N ALA A 66 10.48 6.37 -2.96
CA ALA A 66 10.62 7.76 -2.58
C ALA A 66 10.06 8.69 -3.67
N LYS A 67 9.48 9.82 -3.26
CA LYS A 67 9.01 10.88 -4.14
C LYS A 67 10.17 11.38 -5.00
N VAL A 68 9.96 11.46 -6.31
CA VAL A 68 10.92 12.05 -7.24
C VAL A 68 10.42 13.42 -7.69
N MET A 69 11.36 14.33 -7.93
CA MET A 69 11.04 15.67 -8.42
C MET A 69 10.54 15.56 -9.86
N ASP A 70 9.33 16.06 -10.11
CA ASP A 70 8.83 16.12 -11.48
C ASP A 70 9.67 17.12 -12.29
N SER A 71 10.01 16.73 -13.51
CA SER A 71 10.78 17.55 -14.42
C SER A 71 10.29 17.33 -15.85
N PRO A 72 10.49 18.31 -16.76
CA PRO A 72 10.15 18.13 -18.17
C PRO A 72 11.07 17.13 -18.88
N LYS A 73 12.11 16.62 -18.20
CA LYS A 73 13.06 15.66 -18.76
C LYS A 73 12.41 14.28 -18.84
N LYS A 74 12.69 13.56 -19.94
CA LYS A 74 12.26 12.16 -20.13
C LYS A 74 12.90 11.19 -19.13
N ILE A 75 14.03 11.57 -18.53
CA ILE A 75 14.81 10.76 -17.58
C ILE A 75 14.86 11.53 -16.26
N ILE A 76 14.49 10.85 -15.17
CA ILE A 76 14.48 11.37 -13.82
C ILE A 76 15.49 10.59 -12.98
N LYS A 77 16.23 11.29 -12.12
CA LYS A 77 17.12 10.69 -11.13
C LYS A 77 16.50 10.82 -9.75
N CYS A 78 16.36 9.70 -9.04
CA CYS A 78 15.92 9.69 -7.66
C CYS A 78 17.03 10.22 -6.75
N SER A 79 16.74 11.24 -5.95
CA SER A 79 17.69 11.83 -5.00
C SER A 79 18.06 10.88 -3.86
N GLU A 80 17.12 10.04 -3.42
CA GLU A 80 17.32 9.13 -2.29
C GLU A 80 18.19 7.92 -2.64
N CYS A 81 17.85 7.17 -3.70
CA CYS A 81 18.55 5.93 -4.04
C CYS A 81 19.50 6.06 -5.25
N GLY A 82 19.57 7.25 -5.87
CA GLY A 82 20.43 7.53 -7.02
C GLY A 82 19.99 6.89 -8.34
N LEU A 83 18.91 6.11 -8.37
CA LEU A 83 18.42 5.44 -9.58
C LEU A 83 18.02 6.48 -10.64
N THR A 84 18.56 6.30 -11.84
CA THR A 84 18.16 7.06 -13.03
C THR A 84 17.22 6.20 -13.85
N GLN A 85 16.00 6.67 -14.08
CA GLN A 85 14.96 5.93 -14.81
C GLN A 85 14.14 6.84 -15.73
N LEU A 86 13.46 6.24 -16.71
CA LEU A 86 12.51 6.96 -17.56
C LEU A 86 11.34 7.47 -16.71
N LYS A 87 10.85 8.68 -17.01
CA LYS A 87 9.66 9.26 -16.34
C LYS A 87 8.46 8.30 -16.44
N SER A 88 8.24 7.70 -17.61
CA SER A 88 7.19 6.71 -17.84
C SER A 88 7.33 5.40 -17.05
N LYS A 89 8.52 5.12 -16.50
CA LYS A 89 8.70 3.99 -15.60
C LYS A 89 8.36 4.34 -14.15
N CYS A 90 8.42 5.61 -13.75
CA CYS A 90 8.10 6.00 -12.38
C CYS A 90 6.65 5.67 -12.05
N SER A 91 6.40 5.08 -10.88
CA SER A 91 5.03 4.84 -10.41
C SER A 91 4.38 6.15 -9.97
N SER A 92 3.18 6.43 -10.49
CA SER A 92 2.32 7.48 -9.94
C SER A 92 1.75 7.02 -8.60
N LYS A 93 1.81 7.89 -7.59
CA LYS A 93 1.26 7.66 -6.25
C LYS A 93 0.42 8.85 -5.83
N ILE A 94 -0.51 8.61 -4.92
CA ILE A 94 -1.42 9.61 -4.38
C ILE A 94 -1.11 9.78 -2.89
N ILE A 95 -1.18 11.02 -2.41
CA ILE A 95 -1.19 11.34 -0.98
C ILE A 95 -2.29 12.35 -0.71
N ALA A 96 -3.04 12.13 0.35
CA ALA A 96 -4.01 13.08 0.86
C ALA A 96 -3.65 13.48 2.30
N SER A 97 -3.97 14.71 2.66
CA SER A 97 -3.93 15.16 4.04
C SER A 97 -5.33 15.61 4.46
N ILE A 98 -5.85 15.01 5.51
CA ILE A 98 -7.14 15.35 6.10
C ILE A 98 -6.95 16.18 7.36
N LEU A 99 -7.98 16.93 7.72
CA LEU A 99 -8.04 17.75 8.92
C LEU A 99 -9.05 17.14 9.88
N ILE A 100 -8.64 16.91 11.12
CA ILE A 100 -9.54 16.47 12.19
C ILE A 100 -9.52 17.46 13.35
N LYS A 101 -10.64 17.55 14.08
CA LYS A 101 -10.76 18.37 15.27
C LYS A 101 -10.89 17.49 16.50
N THR A 102 -9.93 17.63 17.40
CA THR A 102 -10.04 17.08 18.76
C THR A 102 -10.50 18.16 19.71
N ASP A 103 -10.91 17.79 20.92
CA ASP A 103 -11.37 18.74 21.96
C ASP A 103 -10.36 19.86 22.28
N LYS A 104 -9.08 19.66 21.94
CA LYS A 104 -7.98 20.55 22.31
C LYS A 104 -7.31 21.23 21.12
N ASP A 105 -7.29 20.58 19.96
CA ASP A 105 -6.55 21.07 18.82
C ASP A 105 -7.07 20.49 17.50
N THR A 106 -6.75 21.21 16.42
CA THR A 106 -6.94 20.73 15.06
C THR A 106 -5.63 20.11 14.57
N MET A 107 -5.69 18.91 14.00
CA MET A 107 -4.49 18.26 13.47
C MET A 107 -4.69 17.68 12.08
N SER A 108 -3.60 17.64 11.34
CA SER A 108 -3.54 17.00 10.02
C SER A 108 -3.08 15.56 10.14
N LEU A 109 -3.74 14.67 9.39
CA LEU A 109 -3.39 13.27 9.24
C LEU A 109 -3.13 12.97 7.75
N ASN A 110 -2.21 12.05 7.47
CA ASN A 110 -1.81 11.71 6.10
C ASN A 110 -2.36 10.35 5.70
N ILE A 111 -2.76 10.24 4.44
CA ILE A 111 -3.29 9.04 3.81
C ILE A 111 -2.48 8.77 2.56
N PHE A 112 -1.83 7.61 2.51
CA PHE A 112 -1.01 7.19 1.37
C PHE A 112 -1.79 6.32 0.40
N ASP A 113 -1.20 6.11 -0.78
CA ASP A 113 -1.82 5.47 -1.93
C ASP A 113 -2.47 4.12 -1.63
N ASN A 114 -1.84 3.30 -0.79
CA ASN A 114 -2.41 2.01 -0.39
C ASN A 114 -3.76 2.15 0.33
N ILE A 115 -3.90 3.13 1.23
CA ILE A 115 -5.15 3.38 1.94
C ILE A 115 -6.18 4.04 1.04
N ILE A 116 -5.75 4.93 0.13
CA ILE A 116 -6.65 5.54 -0.86
C ILE A 116 -7.21 4.47 -1.82
N GLU A 117 -6.41 3.46 -2.17
CA GLU A 117 -6.85 2.32 -2.98
C GLU A 117 -7.90 1.47 -2.24
N GLU A 118 -7.73 1.22 -0.93
CA GLU A 118 -8.75 0.58 -0.10
C GLU A 118 -10.06 1.41 -0.05
N LEU A 119 -9.95 2.73 0.14
CA LEU A 119 -11.11 3.64 0.12
C LEU A 119 -11.80 3.67 -1.25
N TYR A 120 -11.03 3.58 -2.35
CA TYR A 120 -11.56 3.47 -3.71
C TYR A 120 -12.39 2.19 -3.90
N SER A 121 -11.91 1.04 -3.40
CA SER A 121 -12.68 -0.20 -3.42
C SER A 121 -13.99 -0.07 -2.64
N LEU A 122 -13.96 0.57 -1.46
CA LEU A 122 -15.16 0.81 -0.66
C LEU A 122 -16.14 1.76 -1.34
N TYR A 123 -15.65 2.83 -1.99
CA TYR A 123 -16.48 3.77 -2.73
C TYR A 123 -17.30 3.05 -3.82
N LYS A 124 -16.65 2.17 -4.58
CA LYS A 124 -17.30 1.33 -5.59
C LYS A 124 -18.37 0.40 -5.02
N GLU A 125 -18.18 -0.10 -3.80
CA GLU A 125 -19.14 -0.98 -3.14
C GLU A 125 -20.34 -0.24 -2.55
N GLN A 126 -20.15 1.00 -2.08
CA GLN A 126 -21.18 1.74 -1.34
C GLN A 126 -22.21 2.41 -2.25
N ASP A 127 -21.78 3.11 -3.30
CA ASP A 127 -22.70 3.70 -4.31
C ASP A 127 -21.96 4.42 -5.47
N GLY A 128 -20.64 4.24 -5.58
CA GLY A 128 -19.81 4.99 -6.51
C GLY A 128 -19.88 4.47 -7.95
N ASP A 129 -20.64 5.14 -8.82
CA ASP A 129 -20.52 4.98 -10.28
C ASP A 129 -19.25 5.68 -10.78
N ILE A 130 -18.09 5.04 -10.55
CA ILE A 130 -16.80 5.51 -11.05
C ILE A 130 -16.24 4.53 -12.07
N ASP A 131 -16.43 4.86 -13.35
CA ASP A 131 -15.90 4.14 -14.50
C ASP A 131 -14.48 4.60 -14.88
N LYS A 132 -13.63 4.81 -13.88
CA LYS A 132 -12.21 5.17 -14.03
C LYS A 132 -11.34 4.17 -13.30
N LEU A 133 -10.16 3.87 -13.83
CA LEU A 133 -9.16 3.11 -13.10
C LEU A 133 -8.54 3.95 -11.98
N PHE A 134 -8.03 3.32 -10.92
CA PHE A 134 -7.37 4.03 -9.81
C PHE A 134 -6.22 4.94 -10.29
N THR A 135 -5.48 4.51 -11.32
CA THR A 135 -4.39 5.27 -11.92
C THR A 135 -4.83 6.50 -12.71
N GLU A 136 -6.13 6.62 -12.99
CA GLU A 136 -6.74 7.69 -13.79
C GLU A 136 -7.53 8.68 -12.94
N LEU A 137 -7.57 8.48 -11.62
CA LEU A 137 -8.24 9.38 -10.69
C LEU A 137 -7.59 10.76 -10.75
N THR A 138 -8.40 11.82 -10.71
CA THR A 138 -7.97 13.18 -10.48
C THR A 138 -7.92 13.49 -8.97
N ASP A 139 -7.35 14.65 -8.62
CA ASP A 139 -7.39 15.11 -7.23
C ASP A 139 -8.84 15.31 -6.72
N ASP A 140 -9.76 15.71 -7.61
CA ASP A 140 -11.20 15.82 -7.31
C ASP A 140 -11.83 14.44 -7.08
N ASP A 141 -11.53 13.45 -7.95
CA ASP A 141 -12.05 12.10 -7.77
C ASP A 141 -11.63 11.52 -6.41
N VAL A 142 -10.37 11.74 -6.00
CA VAL A 142 -9.86 11.29 -4.69
C VAL A 142 -10.53 12.05 -3.54
N THR A 143 -10.87 13.32 -3.72
CA THR A 143 -11.61 14.11 -2.73
C THR A 143 -12.97 13.46 -2.47
N ASP A 144 -13.66 13.00 -3.53
CA ASP A 144 -14.92 12.26 -3.40
C ASP A 144 -14.73 10.91 -2.69
N LEU A 145 -13.62 10.20 -2.95
CA LEU A 145 -13.31 8.95 -2.23
C LEU A 145 -13.14 9.16 -0.72
N LEU A 146 -12.66 10.32 -0.28
CA LEU A 146 -12.51 10.64 1.13
C LEU A 146 -13.86 10.89 1.83
N THR A 147 -14.97 10.86 1.09
CA THR A 147 -16.33 11.01 1.63
C THR A 147 -17.05 9.70 1.96
N VAL A 148 -16.42 8.55 1.66
CA VAL A 148 -16.99 7.22 1.96
C VAL A 148 -17.27 7.04 3.45
N ASN A 149 -18.29 6.24 3.75
CA ASN A 149 -18.61 5.92 5.13
C ASN A 149 -17.70 4.77 5.60
N ALA A 150 -16.65 5.12 6.34
CA ALA A 150 -15.67 4.16 6.86
C ALA A 150 -15.06 4.67 8.17
N THR A 151 -14.35 3.81 8.88
CA THR A 151 -13.44 4.23 9.95
C THR A 151 -12.00 3.96 9.55
N VAL A 152 -11.15 4.98 9.57
CA VAL A 152 -9.73 4.85 9.23
C VAL A 152 -8.89 4.93 10.51
N ILE A 153 -7.97 3.98 10.65
CA ILE A 153 -7.02 3.90 11.76
C ILE A 153 -5.72 4.60 11.36
N PHE A 154 -5.19 5.43 12.25
CA PHE A 154 -3.93 6.15 12.10
C PHE A 154 -2.93 5.74 13.19
N ASN A 155 -1.67 5.62 12.80
CA ASN A 155 -0.57 5.32 13.72
C ASN A 155 -0.02 6.58 14.42
N ASP A 156 0.95 6.39 15.32
CA ASP A 156 1.58 7.47 16.08
C ASP A 156 2.29 8.52 15.18
N ASN A 157 2.67 8.13 13.96
CA ASN A 157 3.24 9.04 12.94
C ASN A 157 2.17 9.80 12.15
N LYS A 158 0.90 9.74 12.56
CA LYS A 158 -0.25 10.39 11.91
C LYS A 158 -0.50 9.91 10.48
N ASN A 159 -0.08 8.68 10.18
CA ASN A 159 -0.29 8.08 8.87
C ASN A 159 -1.36 7.00 8.97
N ALA A 160 -2.28 6.99 8.01
CA ALA A 160 -3.30 5.97 7.93
C ALA A 160 -2.65 4.58 7.75
N SER A 161 -3.15 3.61 8.50
CA SER A 161 -2.64 2.24 8.51
C SER A 161 -3.68 1.21 8.07
N THR A 162 -4.96 1.46 8.30
CA THR A 162 -6.03 0.47 8.05
C THR A 162 -7.37 1.15 7.83
N VAL A 163 -8.20 0.59 6.95
CA VAL A 163 -9.60 0.97 6.78
C VAL A 163 -10.52 -0.12 7.35
N ILE A 164 -11.49 0.30 8.17
CA ILE A 164 -12.58 -0.54 8.67
C ILE A 164 -13.85 -0.13 7.94
N LYS A 165 -14.39 -1.07 7.17
CA LYS A 165 -15.69 -0.91 6.50
C LYS A 165 -16.82 -0.87 7.53
N LEU A 166 -17.77 0.05 7.33
CA LEU A 166 -19.01 0.18 8.11
C LEU A 166 -20.19 -0.46 7.38
#